data_AF-A0A6P1DS23-F1
#
_entry.id   AF-A0A6P1DS23-F1
#
_cell.length_a   1.000
_cell.length_b   1.000
_cell.length_c   1.000
_cell.angle_alpha   90.00
_cell.angle_beta   90.00
_cell.angle_gamma   90.00
#
_symmetry.space_group_name_H-M   'P 1'
#
loop_
_entity.id
_entity.type
_entity.pdbx_description
1 polymer ?
#
loop_
_entity_poly.entity_id
_entity_poly.type
_entity_poly.pdbx_seq_one_letter_code
_entity_poly.pdbx_strand_id
1 'polypeptide(L)'
;MSCTKKTNININCTIHGDFLQTPGNHTHKTNPQGCPECGGRTNWTQEKFINKVREVYNGKYNYDKVIFINSVRKVIITCSEHGDFPQTPNKHLSGQNCPKCVPNFKGTNESFIAKAKEIHGDKYNYEKANYIGNHKKVIITCPTHGDFEQTPANHTHKSNPQGCPKCSGRFPLNTDEFILRANEKHDFYYDYTKVVYESITSKVKIICPFHGEFEQQSSVHLNGSGCQKCRLPKGEHKVQKVLKELNIQFEQQYSFPDCRYVNPLPFDFLIRIGENHLLIEFNGEQHYRPVKFGGLNDNTADDTFSEVKKRDEVKKNYAIKNGIPLLIIKYDETDRILEIINEFLNLEKRNK
;
A
#
# COMPACT_ATOMS: atom_id res chain seq x y z
N MET A 1 -41.37 -29.42 -77.94
CA MET A 1 -41.81 -28.44 -76.92
C MET A 1 -41.52 -28.99 -75.53
N SER A 2 -40.59 -28.39 -74.79
CA SER A 2 -40.81 -27.96 -73.40
C SER A 2 -39.54 -27.29 -72.85
N CYS A 3 -39.60 -25.96 -72.81
CA CYS A 3 -38.90 -25.05 -71.89
C CYS A 3 -39.07 -25.60 -70.44
N THR A 4 -38.19 -25.57 -69.46
CA THR A 4 -37.33 -24.54 -68.85
C THR A 4 -36.79 -25.20 -67.58
N LYS A 5 -35.48 -25.32 -67.31
CA LYS A 5 -34.94 -25.53 -65.93
C LYS A 5 -33.47 -25.11 -65.80
N LYS A 6 -33.09 -23.91 -66.27
CA LYS A 6 -31.76 -23.34 -66.01
C LYS A 6 -31.78 -21.99 -65.28
N THR A 7 -32.91 -21.56 -64.76
CA THR A 7 -33.02 -20.37 -63.92
C THR A 7 -32.95 -20.80 -62.46
N ASN A 8 -32.06 -20.17 -61.69
CA ASN A 8 -32.02 -20.33 -60.24
C ASN A 8 -33.25 -19.68 -59.61
N ILE A 9 -33.86 -20.37 -58.64
CA ILE A 9 -34.90 -19.82 -57.78
C ILE A 9 -34.33 -19.63 -56.38
N ASN A 10 -34.92 -18.71 -55.63
CA ASN A 10 -34.58 -18.50 -54.23
C ASN A 10 -35.32 -19.54 -53.37
N ILE A 11 -34.58 -20.29 -52.56
CA ILE A 11 -35.07 -21.33 -51.65
C ILE A 11 -34.68 -20.92 -50.24
N ASN A 12 -35.64 -20.93 -49.31
CA ASN A 12 -35.36 -20.61 -47.91
C ASN A 12 -34.97 -21.88 -47.13
N CYS A 13 -33.79 -21.87 -46.51
CA CYS A 13 -33.40 -22.82 -45.48
C CYS A 13 -33.74 -22.22 -44.10
N THR A 14 -34.50 -22.95 -43.27
CA THR A 14 -34.87 -22.50 -41.92
C THR A 14 -33.67 -22.27 -40.98
N ILE A 15 -32.47 -22.73 -41.36
CA ILE A 15 -31.23 -22.62 -40.58
C ILE A 15 -30.27 -21.57 -41.17
N HIS A 16 -30.13 -21.50 -42.50
CA HIS A 16 -29.12 -20.67 -43.18
C HIS A 16 -29.71 -19.53 -44.01
N GLY A 17 -31.04 -19.37 -44.02
CA GLY A 17 -31.73 -18.36 -44.80
C GLY A 17 -31.80 -18.71 -46.30
N ASP A 18 -31.98 -17.68 -47.10
CA ASP A 18 -32.26 -17.76 -48.52
C ASP A 18 -31.02 -18.13 -49.35
N PHE A 19 -31.15 -19.09 -50.26
CA PHE A 19 -30.10 -19.49 -51.19
C PHE A 19 -30.66 -19.77 -52.59
N LEU A 20 -29.82 -19.56 -53.61
CA LEU A 20 -30.20 -19.73 -55.01
C LEU A 20 -29.89 -21.15 -55.49
N GLN A 21 -30.87 -21.82 -56.08
CA GLN A 21 -30.68 -23.12 -56.70
C GLN A 21 -31.66 -23.38 -57.85
N THR A 22 -31.27 -24.20 -58.83
CA THR A 22 -32.21 -24.60 -59.87
C THR A 22 -33.28 -25.54 -59.32
N PRO A 23 -34.55 -25.42 -59.75
CA PRO A 23 -35.61 -26.36 -59.36
C PRO A 23 -35.26 -27.81 -59.69
N GLY A 24 -34.50 -28.04 -60.77
CA GLY A 24 -34.08 -29.38 -61.19
C GLY A 24 -33.13 -30.06 -60.19
N ASN A 25 -32.17 -29.31 -59.63
CA ASN A 25 -31.23 -29.84 -58.64
C ASN A 25 -31.91 -30.04 -57.28
N HIS A 26 -32.86 -29.18 -56.92
CA HIS A 26 -33.60 -29.29 -55.67
C HIS A 26 -34.56 -30.49 -55.67
N THR A 27 -35.29 -30.72 -56.76
CA THR A 27 -36.32 -31.78 -56.86
C THR A 27 -35.82 -33.08 -57.53
N HIS A 28 -34.51 -33.32 -57.60
CA HIS A 28 -33.95 -34.47 -58.31
C HIS A 28 -34.29 -35.78 -57.60
N LYS A 29 -34.95 -36.73 -58.28
CA LYS A 29 -35.52 -37.94 -57.66
C LYS A 29 -34.50 -38.87 -57.00
N THR A 30 -33.27 -38.93 -57.52
CA THR A 30 -32.23 -39.86 -57.02
C THR A 30 -31.08 -39.17 -56.30
N ASN A 31 -31.00 -37.83 -56.35
CA ASN A 31 -29.90 -37.07 -55.74
C ASN A 31 -30.31 -35.60 -55.54
N PRO A 32 -31.29 -35.33 -54.66
CA PRO A 32 -31.73 -33.97 -54.39
C PRO A 32 -30.60 -33.21 -53.69
N GLN A 33 -30.25 -32.04 -54.21
CA GLN A 33 -29.25 -31.17 -53.60
C GLN A 33 -29.96 -30.20 -52.65
N GLY A 34 -29.64 -30.26 -51.36
CA GLY A 34 -30.16 -29.34 -50.35
C GLY A 34 -29.35 -28.04 -50.24
N CYS A 35 -29.59 -27.28 -49.17
CA CYS A 35 -28.81 -26.08 -48.83
C CYS A 35 -27.29 -26.40 -48.90
N PRO A 36 -26.47 -25.64 -49.66
CA PRO A 36 -25.04 -25.88 -49.83
C PRO A 36 -24.27 -25.90 -48.49
N GLU A 37 -24.74 -25.15 -47.50
CA GLU A 37 -24.14 -25.11 -46.16
C GLU A 37 -24.49 -26.34 -45.31
N CYS A 38 -25.66 -26.94 -45.52
CA CYS A 38 -26.05 -28.22 -44.91
C CYS A 38 -25.41 -29.42 -45.60
N GLY A 39 -25.07 -29.31 -46.89
CA GLY A 39 -24.63 -30.39 -47.77
C GLY A 39 -23.22 -30.95 -47.52
N GLY A 40 -22.61 -30.67 -46.37
CA GLY A 40 -21.36 -31.31 -45.98
C GLY A 40 -21.57 -32.80 -45.72
N ARG A 41 -20.82 -33.69 -46.41
CA ARG A 41 -20.78 -35.13 -46.13
C ARG A 41 -20.20 -35.38 -44.74
N THR A 42 -21.03 -35.28 -43.69
CA THR A 42 -20.66 -35.72 -42.35
C THR A 42 -21.82 -36.48 -41.74
N ASN A 43 -21.58 -37.73 -41.35
CA ASN A 43 -22.55 -38.58 -40.64
C ASN A 43 -22.79 -38.11 -39.18
N TRP A 44 -22.55 -36.83 -38.89
CA TRP A 44 -22.53 -36.20 -37.58
C TRP A 44 -23.77 -35.33 -37.42
N THR A 45 -24.63 -35.71 -36.48
CA THR A 45 -25.74 -34.90 -36.00
C THR A 45 -25.35 -34.22 -34.68
N GLN A 46 -26.10 -33.21 -34.25
CA GLN A 46 -25.93 -32.59 -32.93
C GLN A 46 -25.95 -33.63 -31.80
N GLU A 47 -26.90 -34.57 -31.87
CA GLU A 47 -27.02 -35.67 -30.91
C GLU A 47 -25.77 -36.57 -30.90
N LYS A 48 -25.27 -36.97 -32.09
CA LYS A 48 -24.04 -37.77 -32.19
C LYS A 48 -22.82 -37.04 -31.64
N PHE A 49 -22.71 -35.73 -31.89
CA PHE A 49 -21.64 -34.91 -31.31
C PHE A 49 -21.71 -34.90 -29.78
N ILE A 50 -22.88 -34.57 -29.21
CA ILE A 50 -23.10 -34.47 -27.77
C ILE A 50 -22.86 -35.82 -27.07
N ASN A 51 -23.37 -36.93 -27.62
CA ASN A 51 -23.14 -38.26 -27.06
C ASN A 51 -21.65 -38.61 -27.04
N LYS A 52 -20.93 -38.33 -28.14
CA LYS A 52 -19.49 -38.62 -28.23
C LYS A 52 -18.67 -37.82 -27.22
N VAL A 53 -18.94 -36.52 -27.05
CA VAL A 53 -18.20 -35.69 -26.09
C VAL A 53 -18.58 -36.00 -24.64
N ARG A 54 -19.80 -36.51 -24.38
CA ARG A 54 -20.19 -37.01 -23.04
C ARG A 54 -19.45 -38.28 -22.67
N GLU A 55 -19.27 -39.23 -23.61
CA GLU A 55 -18.42 -40.42 -23.41
C GLU A 55 -16.97 -40.04 -23.06
N VAL A 56 -16.39 -39.07 -23.78
CA VAL A 56 -14.98 -38.69 -23.63
C VAL A 56 -14.71 -37.93 -22.34
N TYR A 57 -15.62 -37.05 -21.94
CA TYR A 57 -15.40 -36.09 -20.85
C TYR A 57 -16.24 -36.33 -19.59
N ASN A 58 -17.03 -37.41 -19.55
CA ASN A 58 -17.73 -37.94 -18.38
C ASN A 58 -18.36 -36.87 -17.46
N GLY A 59 -19.09 -35.90 -18.03
CA GLY A 59 -19.80 -34.85 -17.28
C GLY A 59 -19.00 -33.57 -16.96
N LYS A 60 -17.76 -33.43 -17.44
CA LYS A 60 -16.92 -32.23 -17.22
C LYS A 60 -17.45 -30.93 -17.86
N TYR A 61 -18.31 -31.05 -18.88
CA TYR A 61 -18.82 -29.91 -19.63
C TYR A 61 -20.34 -30.03 -19.83
N ASN A 62 -21.02 -28.88 -19.84
CA ASN A 62 -22.41 -28.74 -20.24
C ASN A 62 -22.47 -28.28 -21.71
N TYR A 63 -23.44 -28.83 -22.46
CA TYR A 63 -23.63 -28.65 -23.90
C TYR A 63 -25.02 -28.10 -24.27
N ASP A 64 -25.78 -27.56 -23.33
CA ASP A 64 -27.16 -27.09 -23.53
C ASP A 64 -27.23 -25.91 -24.53
N LYS A 65 -26.14 -25.15 -24.65
CA LYS A 65 -25.98 -24.02 -25.58
C LYS A 65 -25.31 -24.40 -26.90
N VAL A 66 -25.07 -25.70 -27.16
CA VAL A 66 -24.45 -26.15 -28.40
C VAL A 66 -25.45 -26.16 -29.53
N ILE A 67 -25.15 -25.40 -30.59
CA ILE A 67 -25.80 -25.48 -31.90
C ILE A 67 -24.78 -26.07 -32.87
N PHE A 68 -24.86 -27.37 -33.11
CA PHE A 68 -23.88 -28.07 -33.96
C PHE A 68 -24.30 -27.96 -35.43
N ILE A 69 -23.47 -27.27 -36.22
CA ILE A 69 -23.67 -27.13 -37.68
C ILE A 69 -22.72 -28.06 -38.43
N ASN A 70 -21.43 -27.96 -38.12
CA ASN A 70 -20.39 -28.82 -38.67
C ASN A 70 -19.19 -28.85 -37.74
N SER A 71 -18.18 -29.63 -38.10
CA SER A 71 -17.06 -29.93 -37.23
C SER A 71 -16.01 -28.82 -37.10
N VAL A 72 -16.11 -27.78 -37.94
CA VAL A 72 -15.15 -26.66 -38.00
C VAL A 72 -15.72 -25.34 -37.49
N ARG A 73 -17.04 -25.18 -37.39
CA ARG A 73 -17.68 -23.97 -36.83
C ARG A 73 -17.67 -24.02 -35.31
N LYS A 74 -17.35 -22.89 -34.66
CA LYS A 74 -17.32 -22.82 -33.19
C LYS A 74 -18.72 -23.01 -32.61
N VAL A 75 -18.80 -23.81 -31.55
CA VAL A 75 -19.96 -23.98 -30.68
C VAL A 75 -19.65 -23.40 -29.30
N ILE A 76 -20.68 -23.08 -28.52
CA ILE A 76 -20.52 -22.63 -27.13
C ILE A 76 -20.59 -23.83 -26.20
N ILE A 77 -19.51 -24.08 -25.47
CA ILE A 77 -19.38 -25.17 -24.49
C ILE A 77 -19.28 -24.53 -23.11
N THR A 78 -19.96 -25.09 -22.12
CA THR A 78 -19.93 -24.58 -20.75
C THR A 78 -19.04 -25.46 -19.90
N CYS A 79 -17.97 -24.91 -19.33
CA CYS A 79 -17.16 -25.57 -18.32
C CYS A 79 -17.75 -25.33 -16.93
N SER A 80 -17.92 -26.39 -16.14
CA SER A 80 -18.49 -26.30 -14.79
C SER A 80 -17.70 -25.38 -13.85
N GLU A 81 -16.39 -25.24 -14.07
CA GLU A 81 -15.52 -24.36 -13.27
C GLU A 81 -15.35 -22.95 -13.85
N HIS A 82 -15.41 -22.80 -15.18
CA HIS A 82 -14.92 -21.61 -15.87
C HIS A 82 -15.95 -20.89 -16.76
N GLY A 83 -17.17 -21.41 -16.82
CA GLY A 83 -18.28 -20.85 -17.60
C GLY A 83 -18.18 -21.14 -19.10
N ASP A 84 -18.91 -20.36 -19.90
CA ASP A 84 -19.07 -20.53 -21.34
C ASP A 84 -17.79 -20.15 -22.10
N PHE A 85 -17.41 -20.96 -23.10
CA PHE A 85 -16.30 -20.66 -23.99
C PHE A 85 -16.55 -21.19 -25.41
N PRO A 86 -16.11 -20.47 -26.46
CA PRO A 86 -16.30 -20.89 -27.83
C PRO A 86 -15.19 -21.84 -28.30
N GLN A 87 -15.56 -22.99 -28.88
CA GLN A 87 -14.60 -23.94 -29.43
C GLN A 87 -15.18 -24.72 -30.63
N THR A 88 -14.34 -25.10 -31.58
CA THR A 88 -14.77 -25.93 -32.72
C THR A 88 -14.93 -27.40 -32.30
N PRO A 89 -16.00 -28.09 -32.72
CA PRO A 89 -16.26 -29.49 -32.38
C PRO A 89 -15.10 -30.46 -32.65
N ASN A 90 -14.40 -30.34 -33.79
CA ASN A 90 -13.23 -31.19 -34.07
C ASN A 90 -12.14 -31.04 -33.01
N LYS A 91 -11.79 -29.80 -32.65
CA LYS A 91 -10.76 -29.55 -31.64
C LYS A 91 -11.19 -30.06 -30.27
N HIS A 92 -12.46 -29.89 -29.92
CA HIS A 92 -13.01 -30.40 -28.66
C HIS A 92 -12.99 -31.94 -28.61
N LEU A 93 -13.37 -32.61 -29.69
CA LEU A 93 -13.27 -34.07 -29.82
C LEU A 93 -11.82 -34.58 -29.79
N SER A 94 -10.87 -33.81 -30.32
CA SER A 94 -9.43 -34.13 -30.31
C SER A 94 -8.73 -33.89 -28.96
N GLY A 95 -9.46 -33.66 -27.86
CA GLY A 95 -8.87 -33.54 -26.52
C GLY A 95 -8.51 -32.11 -26.08
N GLN A 96 -8.80 -31.06 -26.87
CA GLN A 96 -8.57 -29.69 -26.42
C GLN A 96 -9.62 -29.31 -25.38
N ASN A 97 -9.19 -29.16 -24.14
CA ASN A 97 -10.03 -28.79 -23.00
C ASN A 97 -10.36 -27.29 -22.97
N CYS A 98 -11.20 -26.89 -22.01
CA CYS A 98 -11.42 -25.48 -21.68
C CYS A 98 -10.07 -24.75 -21.56
N PRO A 99 -9.87 -23.62 -22.27
CA PRO A 99 -8.63 -22.85 -22.22
C PRO A 99 -8.22 -22.45 -20.80
N LYS A 100 -9.17 -22.24 -19.89
CA LYS A 100 -8.91 -21.89 -18.49
C LYS A 100 -8.56 -23.10 -17.61
N CYS A 101 -8.91 -24.32 -18.02
CA CYS A 101 -8.54 -25.56 -17.34
C CYS A 101 -7.14 -26.08 -17.72
N VAL A 102 -6.53 -25.58 -18.80
CA VAL A 102 -5.18 -26.02 -19.20
C VAL A 102 -4.09 -25.25 -18.43
N PRO A 103 -3.01 -25.91 -17.99
CA PRO A 103 -1.94 -25.28 -17.18
C PRO A 103 -1.27 -24.04 -17.80
N ASN A 104 -1.41 -23.84 -19.12
CA ASN A 104 -0.80 -22.75 -19.89
C ASN A 104 -1.78 -21.64 -20.29
N PHE A 105 -2.89 -21.45 -19.58
CA PHE A 105 -3.76 -20.28 -19.77
C PHE A 105 -2.96 -19.00 -19.49
N LYS A 106 -2.82 -18.13 -20.50
CA LYS A 106 -2.31 -16.76 -20.28
C LYS A 106 -3.36 -16.05 -19.43
N GLY A 107 -3.01 -15.66 -18.21
CA GLY A 107 -3.92 -14.95 -17.30
C GLY A 107 -4.51 -13.70 -17.94
N THR A 108 -5.61 -13.20 -17.39
CA THR A 108 -6.16 -11.89 -17.80
C THR A 108 -5.54 -10.77 -16.97
N ASN A 109 -5.79 -9.53 -17.39
CA ASN A 109 -5.36 -8.33 -16.65
C ASN A 109 -5.91 -8.35 -15.21
N GLU A 110 -7.17 -8.73 -15.05
CA GLU A 110 -7.85 -8.83 -13.76
C GLU A 110 -7.23 -9.92 -12.88
N SER A 111 -6.85 -11.06 -13.46
CA SER A 111 -6.18 -12.14 -12.73
C SER A 111 -4.80 -11.73 -12.22
N PHE A 112 -4.05 -10.95 -13.01
CA PHE A 112 -2.78 -10.37 -12.58
C PHE A 112 -2.99 -9.39 -11.42
N ILE A 113 -3.93 -8.44 -11.56
CA ILE A 113 -4.20 -7.42 -10.54
C ILE A 113 -4.64 -8.08 -9.23
N ALA A 114 -5.50 -9.10 -9.27
CA ALA A 114 -5.92 -9.83 -8.08
C ALA A 114 -4.73 -10.47 -7.35
N LYS A 115 -3.82 -11.15 -8.07
CA LYS A 115 -2.61 -11.73 -7.49
C LYS A 115 -1.65 -10.68 -6.95
N ALA A 116 -1.53 -9.55 -7.64
CA ALA A 116 -0.67 -8.46 -7.21
C ALA A 116 -1.21 -7.82 -5.92
N LYS A 117 -2.54 -7.68 -5.78
CA LYS A 117 -3.18 -7.21 -4.54
C LYS A 117 -3.10 -8.23 -3.40
N GLU A 118 -3.16 -9.52 -3.67
CA GLU A 118 -2.94 -10.57 -2.65
C GLU A 118 -1.55 -10.44 -2.00
N ILE A 119 -0.54 -10.05 -2.78
CA ILE A 119 0.85 -9.96 -2.34
C ILE A 119 1.21 -8.59 -1.77
N HIS A 120 0.77 -7.50 -2.40
CA HIS A 120 1.18 -6.13 -2.06
C HIS A 120 0.08 -5.29 -1.39
N GLY A 121 -1.13 -5.83 -1.23
CA GLY A 121 -2.29 -5.07 -0.79
C GLY A 121 -2.60 -3.91 -1.74
N ASP A 122 -2.95 -2.76 -1.18
CA ASP A 122 -3.27 -1.53 -1.93
C ASP A 122 -2.04 -0.62 -2.15
N LYS A 123 -0.83 -1.18 -2.07
CA LYS A 123 0.43 -0.42 -2.20
C LYS A 123 0.67 0.19 -3.59
N TYR A 124 0.05 -0.37 -4.64
CA TYR A 124 0.28 0.05 -6.02
C TYR A 124 -1.03 0.20 -6.79
N ASN A 125 -1.00 1.10 -7.78
CA ASN A 125 -2.07 1.27 -8.77
C ASN A 125 -1.69 0.54 -10.07
N TYR A 126 -2.67 -0.12 -10.69
CA TYR A 126 -2.52 -0.94 -11.90
C TYR A 126 -3.40 -0.46 -13.07
N GLU A 127 -3.94 0.76 -13.04
CA GLU A 127 -4.78 1.33 -14.11
C GLU A 127 -4.09 1.33 -15.47
N LYS A 128 -2.77 1.51 -15.48
CA LYS A 128 -1.94 1.50 -16.69
C LYS A 128 -1.39 0.11 -17.04
N ALA A 129 -1.72 -0.92 -16.27
CA ALA A 129 -1.19 -2.26 -16.48
C ALA A 129 -1.83 -2.90 -17.72
N ASN A 130 -1.00 -3.40 -18.63
CA ASN A 130 -1.43 -4.16 -19.81
C ASN A 130 -0.78 -5.56 -19.81
N TYR A 131 -1.44 -6.52 -19.17
CA TYR A 131 -0.97 -7.88 -19.01
C TYR A 131 -1.15 -8.69 -20.30
N ILE A 132 -0.02 -9.06 -20.90
CA ILE A 132 0.03 -9.95 -22.08
C ILE A 132 0.54 -11.35 -21.68
N GLY A 133 1.28 -11.44 -20.56
CA GLY A 133 1.84 -12.67 -20.03
C GLY A 133 2.91 -12.42 -18.98
N ASN A 134 3.32 -13.47 -18.27
CA ASN A 134 4.18 -13.39 -17.09
C ASN A 134 5.59 -12.80 -17.32
N HIS A 135 6.10 -12.88 -18.55
CA HIS A 135 7.45 -12.42 -18.90
C HIS A 135 7.48 -11.14 -19.74
N LYS A 136 6.32 -10.51 -19.98
CA LYS A 136 6.24 -9.18 -20.60
C LYS A 136 6.02 -8.16 -19.51
N LYS A 137 6.75 -7.04 -19.57
CA LYS A 137 6.65 -6.00 -18.56
C LYS A 137 5.27 -5.35 -18.60
N VAL A 138 4.78 -4.97 -17.43
CA VAL A 138 3.58 -4.15 -17.22
C VAL A 138 3.98 -2.87 -16.50
N ILE A 139 3.21 -1.81 -16.72
CA ILE A 139 3.35 -0.54 -16.00
C ILE A 139 2.60 -0.66 -14.68
N ILE A 140 3.28 -0.34 -13.59
CA ILE A 140 2.75 -0.33 -12.22
C ILE A 140 3.06 1.05 -11.64
N THR A 141 2.08 1.66 -11.00
CA THR A 141 2.23 3.00 -10.43
C THR A 141 2.44 2.90 -8.92
N CYS A 142 3.59 3.38 -8.44
CA CYS A 142 3.88 3.59 -7.03
C CYS A 142 3.34 4.97 -6.62
N PRO A 143 2.50 5.07 -5.57
CA PRO A 143 1.95 6.36 -5.12
C PRO A 143 3.01 7.41 -4.80
N THR A 144 4.20 6.99 -4.34
CA THR A 144 5.29 7.89 -3.94
C THR A 144 6.33 8.14 -5.03
N HIS A 145 6.52 7.21 -5.97
CA HIS A 145 7.63 7.25 -6.93
C HIS A 145 7.20 7.24 -8.41
N GLY A 146 5.89 7.20 -8.67
CA GLY A 146 5.31 7.18 -10.01
C GLY A 146 5.38 5.82 -10.71
N ASP A 147 5.27 5.85 -12.03
CA ASP A 147 5.23 4.66 -12.89
C ASP A 147 6.59 3.95 -12.94
N PHE A 148 6.56 2.62 -12.84
CA PHE A 148 7.71 1.76 -13.07
C PHE A 148 7.28 0.48 -13.78
N GLU A 149 8.21 -0.15 -14.50
CA GLU A 149 7.93 -1.37 -15.24
C GLU A 149 8.46 -2.62 -14.52
N GLN A 150 7.65 -3.67 -14.44
CA GLN A 150 8.08 -4.99 -13.97
C GLN A 150 7.40 -6.12 -14.72
N THR A 151 8.03 -7.30 -14.74
CA THR A 151 7.36 -8.51 -15.23
C THR A 151 6.37 -9.01 -14.16
N PRO A 152 5.16 -9.42 -14.54
CA PRO A 152 4.20 -10.00 -13.62
C PRO A 152 4.76 -11.18 -12.81
N ALA A 153 5.60 -12.04 -13.42
CA ALA A 153 6.25 -13.14 -12.73
C ALA A 153 7.06 -12.70 -11.50
N ASN A 154 7.83 -11.62 -11.64
CA ASN A 154 8.66 -11.09 -10.56
C ASN A 154 7.82 -10.31 -9.55
N HIS A 155 6.84 -9.55 -10.04
CA HIS A 155 5.98 -8.73 -9.20
C HIS A 155 5.09 -9.58 -8.28
N THR A 156 4.55 -10.69 -8.80
CA THR A 156 3.65 -11.60 -8.06
C THR A 156 4.35 -12.88 -7.58
N HIS A 157 5.65 -12.84 -7.33
CA HIS A 157 6.38 -14.01 -6.83
C HIS A 157 6.05 -14.27 -5.34
N LYS A 158 5.57 -15.46 -5.00
CA LYS A 158 5.05 -15.75 -3.64
C LYS A 158 6.07 -15.58 -2.51
N SER A 159 7.32 -15.98 -2.73
CA SER A 159 8.37 -15.97 -1.68
C SER A 159 9.32 -14.78 -1.76
N ASN A 160 9.31 -14.03 -2.87
CA ASN A 160 10.22 -12.90 -3.08
C ASN A 160 9.62 -11.89 -4.06
N PRO A 161 8.48 -11.27 -3.70
CA PRO A 161 7.78 -10.37 -4.60
C PRO A 161 8.59 -9.09 -4.80
N GLN A 162 8.81 -8.73 -6.06
CA GLN A 162 9.48 -7.48 -6.39
C GLN A 162 8.45 -6.34 -6.39
N GLY A 163 8.85 -5.19 -5.85
CA GLY A 163 8.04 -3.97 -5.80
C GLY A 163 8.77 -2.80 -6.44
N CYS A 164 8.28 -1.58 -6.23
CA CYS A 164 8.93 -0.38 -6.74
C CYS A 164 10.43 -0.37 -6.38
N PRO A 165 11.35 -0.29 -7.37
CA PRO A 165 12.78 -0.34 -7.11
C PRO A 165 13.28 0.78 -6.16
N LYS A 166 12.67 1.97 -6.23
CA LYS A 166 12.96 3.10 -5.35
C LYS A 166 12.48 2.85 -3.90
N CYS A 167 11.31 2.23 -3.71
CA CYS A 167 10.87 1.77 -2.39
C CYS A 167 11.80 0.71 -1.79
N SER A 168 12.36 -0.18 -2.62
CA SER A 168 13.24 -1.27 -2.18
C SER A 168 14.65 -0.81 -1.78
N GLY A 169 14.96 0.48 -1.92
CA GLY A 169 16.29 1.04 -1.63
C GLY A 169 17.38 0.60 -2.62
N ARG A 170 17.00 0.02 -3.78
CA ARG A 170 17.92 -0.40 -4.84
C ARG A 170 18.35 0.74 -5.76
N PHE A 171 17.70 1.89 -5.65
CA PHE A 171 18.12 3.12 -6.30
C PHE A 171 18.64 4.10 -5.25
N PRO A 172 19.70 4.87 -5.56
CA PRO A 172 20.14 5.94 -4.69
C PRO A 172 18.98 6.92 -4.50
N LEU A 173 18.75 7.33 -3.25
CA LEU A 173 17.80 8.40 -2.94
C LEU A 173 18.21 9.67 -3.72
N ASN A 174 17.23 10.48 -4.08
CA ASN A 174 17.50 11.88 -4.38
C ASN A 174 17.32 12.74 -3.11
N THR A 175 17.63 14.03 -3.19
CA THR A 175 17.51 14.96 -2.06
C THR A 175 16.10 14.97 -1.47
N ASP A 176 15.05 15.03 -2.29
CA ASP A 176 13.67 15.10 -1.81
C ASP A 176 13.24 13.80 -1.10
N GLU A 177 13.62 12.65 -1.65
CA GLU A 177 13.38 11.34 -1.05
C GLU A 177 14.13 11.18 0.29
N PHE A 178 15.35 11.73 0.38
CA PHE A 178 16.09 11.78 1.65
C PHE A 178 15.34 12.64 2.69
N ILE A 179 14.92 13.86 2.32
CA ILE A 179 14.24 14.80 3.21
C ILE A 179 12.93 14.21 3.72
N LEU A 180 12.15 13.56 2.84
CA LEU A 180 10.91 12.91 3.23
C LEU A 180 11.15 11.85 4.32
N ARG A 181 12.10 10.94 4.11
CA ARG A 181 12.42 9.89 5.09
C ARG A 181 13.02 10.46 6.38
N ALA A 182 13.81 11.53 6.27
CA ALA A 182 14.40 12.18 7.43
C ALA A 182 13.31 12.86 8.29
N ASN A 183 12.34 13.51 7.65
CA ASN A 183 11.16 14.08 8.31
C ASN A 183 10.30 13.02 9.00
N GLU A 184 10.01 11.89 8.33
CA GLU A 184 9.29 10.77 8.95
C GLU A 184 10.03 10.23 10.18
N LYS A 185 11.36 10.12 10.09
CA LYS A 185 12.19 9.58 11.17
C LYS A 185 12.30 10.53 12.37
N HIS A 186 12.34 11.82 12.10
CA HIS A 186 12.60 12.87 13.08
C HIS A 186 11.38 13.73 13.41
N ASP A 187 10.19 13.33 12.97
CA ASP A 187 8.93 14.04 13.25
C ASP A 187 9.01 15.53 12.86
N PHE A 188 9.52 15.80 11.65
CA PHE A 188 9.71 17.16 11.09
C PHE A 188 10.52 18.12 11.98
N TYR A 189 11.41 17.57 12.81
CA TYR A 189 12.14 18.36 13.81
C TYR A 189 13.30 19.20 13.24
N TYR A 190 13.95 18.73 12.18
CA TYR A 190 15.09 19.42 11.58
C TYR A 190 14.68 20.19 10.33
N ASP A 191 15.41 21.27 10.05
CA ASP A 191 15.31 21.99 8.78
C ASP A 191 16.36 21.42 7.80
N TYR A 192 15.88 21.06 6.61
CA TYR A 192 16.66 20.46 5.53
C TYR A 192 16.82 21.35 4.30
N THR A 193 16.52 22.65 4.41
CA THR A 193 16.61 23.65 3.31
C THR A 193 18.00 23.72 2.67
N LYS A 194 19.06 23.35 3.40
CA LYS A 194 20.45 23.32 2.92
C LYS A 194 20.99 21.92 2.60
N VAL A 195 20.14 20.89 2.60
CA VAL A 195 20.57 19.55 2.27
C VAL A 195 20.81 19.42 0.77
N VAL A 196 21.98 18.90 0.42
CA VAL A 196 22.29 18.36 -0.90
C VAL A 196 22.67 16.90 -0.69
N TYR A 197 21.82 15.97 -1.15
CA TYR A 197 22.07 14.55 -0.99
C TYR A 197 22.84 14.00 -2.19
N GLU A 198 23.98 13.39 -1.92
CA GLU A 198 24.79 12.70 -2.93
C GLU A 198 24.71 11.17 -2.76
N SER A 199 24.88 10.68 -1.53
CA SER A 199 24.83 9.25 -1.24
C SER A 199 24.51 8.96 0.23
N ILE A 200 24.30 7.68 0.54
CA ILE A 200 24.00 7.24 1.90
C ILE A 200 25.21 7.36 2.83
N THR A 201 26.42 7.34 2.25
CA THR A 201 27.68 7.44 2.99
C THR A 201 28.22 8.86 3.06
N SER A 202 27.70 9.80 2.26
CA SER A 202 28.07 11.21 2.33
C SER A 202 27.45 11.89 3.55
N LYS A 203 28.04 13.01 3.96
CA LYS A 203 27.47 13.88 4.99
C LYS A 203 26.50 14.87 4.35
N VAL A 204 25.46 15.22 5.07
CA VAL A 204 24.50 16.27 4.72
C VAL A 204 24.51 17.36 5.78
N LYS A 205 24.25 18.61 5.37
CA LYS A 205 24.10 19.77 6.25
C LYS A 205 22.66 19.87 6.72
N ILE A 206 22.44 19.62 8.01
CA ILE A 206 21.13 19.62 8.65
C ILE A 206 21.09 20.80 9.62
N ILE A 207 19.98 21.51 9.67
CA ILE A 207 19.81 22.64 10.58
C ILE A 207 19.02 22.16 11.79
N CYS A 208 19.68 22.17 12.94
CA CYS A 208 19.01 22.06 14.22
C CYS A 208 18.40 23.43 14.57
N PRO A 209 17.10 23.50 14.93
CA PRO A 209 16.44 24.77 15.29
C PRO A 209 17.06 25.48 16.52
N PHE A 210 17.93 24.80 17.27
CA PHE A 210 18.57 25.34 18.48
C PHE A 210 20.08 25.52 18.35
N HIS A 211 20.76 24.56 17.74
CA HIS A 211 22.22 24.55 17.67
C HIS A 211 22.76 24.98 16.30
N GLY A 212 21.86 25.34 15.38
CA GLY A 212 22.18 25.72 14.02
C GLY A 212 22.61 24.55 13.17
N GLU A 213 23.42 24.85 12.15
CA GLU A 213 23.92 23.87 11.19
C GLU A 213 24.84 22.83 11.86
N PHE A 214 24.61 21.57 11.52
CA PHE A 214 25.52 20.48 11.81
C PHE A 214 25.57 19.50 10.63
N GLU A 215 26.66 18.74 10.56
CA GLU A 215 26.82 17.71 9.54
C GLU A 215 26.69 16.32 10.13
N GLN A 216 25.98 15.44 9.42
CA GLN A 216 25.87 14.04 9.77
C GLN A 216 25.81 13.18 8.51
N GLN A 217 26.31 11.95 8.61
CA GLN A 217 26.19 10.98 7.53
C GLN A 217 24.72 10.63 7.28
N SER A 218 24.32 10.59 6.00
CA SER A 218 22.92 10.36 5.60
C SER A 218 22.33 9.07 6.20
N SER A 219 23.04 7.94 6.13
CA SER A 219 22.62 6.67 6.77
C SER A 219 22.34 6.83 8.25
N VAL A 220 23.29 7.43 8.97
CA VAL A 220 23.26 7.58 10.43
C VAL A 220 22.09 8.46 10.83
N HIS A 221 21.84 9.54 10.09
CA HIS A 221 20.70 10.41 10.33
C HIS A 221 19.36 9.70 10.09
N LEU A 222 19.21 8.99 8.96
CA LEU A 222 18.00 8.20 8.66
C LEU A 222 17.77 7.06 9.66
N ASN A 223 18.82 6.57 10.32
CA ASN A 223 18.72 5.61 11.41
C ASN A 223 18.24 6.22 12.74
N GLY A 224 18.16 7.55 12.83
CA GLY A 224 17.57 8.27 13.95
C GLY A 224 18.58 9.04 14.80
N SER A 225 19.85 9.08 14.42
CA SER A 225 20.80 9.99 15.05
C SER A 225 20.45 11.44 14.73
N GLY A 226 20.68 12.32 15.69
CA GLY A 226 20.34 13.73 15.59
C GLY A 226 21.54 14.64 15.87
N CYS A 227 21.25 15.90 16.19
CA CYS A 227 22.23 16.87 16.64
C CYS A 227 22.88 16.41 17.95
N GLN A 228 24.21 16.29 17.98
CA GLN A 228 24.95 15.84 19.17
C GLN A 228 24.91 16.85 20.34
N LYS A 229 24.59 18.11 20.06
CA LYS A 229 24.43 19.17 21.08
C LYS A 229 23.04 19.14 21.73
N CYS A 230 22.05 18.53 21.07
CA CYS A 230 20.72 18.31 21.66
C CYS A 230 20.82 17.25 22.77
N ARG A 231 21.00 17.70 24.02
CA ARG A 231 20.96 16.86 25.22
C ARG A 231 19.54 16.60 25.74
N LEU A 232 18.55 17.35 25.23
CA LEU A 232 17.18 17.31 25.73
C LEU A 232 16.39 16.13 25.13
N PRO A 233 15.54 15.45 25.91
CA PRO A 233 14.53 14.54 25.40
C PRO A 233 13.65 15.15 24.29
N LYS A 234 13.10 14.31 23.40
CA LYS A 234 12.27 14.76 22.26
C LYS A 234 11.05 15.59 22.68
N GLY A 235 10.48 15.32 23.85
CA GLY A 235 9.31 16.03 24.36
C GLY A 235 9.61 17.45 24.85
N GLU A 236 10.70 17.63 25.59
CA GLU A 236 11.18 18.95 26.03
C GLU A 236 11.45 19.88 24.83
N HIS A 237 11.92 19.33 23.70
CA HIS A 237 12.09 20.13 22.48
C HIS A 237 10.78 20.70 21.93
N LYS A 238 9.65 19.98 22.04
CA LYS A 238 8.34 20.49 21.58
C LYS A 238 7.91 21.67 22.45
N VAL A 239 8.08 21.56 23.77
CA VAL A 239 7.86 22.67 24.73
C VAL A 239 8.76 23.87 24.39
N GLN A 240 10.05 23.61 24.18
CA GLN A 240 11.03 24.65 23.84
C GLN A 240 10.68 25.39 22.54
N LYS A 241 10.24 24.66 21.51
CA LYS A 241 9.82 25.22 20.23
C LYS A 241 8.64 26.17 20.41
N VAL A 242 7.60 25.73 21.12
CA VAL A 242 6.41 26.55 21.41
C VAL A 242 6.77 27.81 22.19
N LEU A 243 7.60 27.72 23.22
CA LEU A 243 8.03 28.90 24.01
C LEU A 243 8.76 29.92 23.12
N LYS A 244 9.59 29.49 22.18
CA LYS A 244 10.26 30.37 21.22
C LYS A 244 9.29 30.99 20.21
N GLU A 245 8.34 30.23 19.68
CA GLU A 245 7.30 30.74 18.76
C GLU A 245 6.46 31.84 19.42
N LEU A 246 6.20 31.69 20.73
CA LEU A 246 5.53 32.71 21.56
C LEU A 246 6.46 33.86 21.98
N ASN A 247 7.73 33.84 21.57
CA ASN A 247 8.76 34.82 21.92
C ASN A 247 8.97 34.99 23.44
N ILE A 248 8.84 33.90 24.19
CA ILE A 248 9.00 33.84 25.64
C ILE A 248 10.46 33.53 25.99
N GLN A 249 11.03 34.31 26.92
CA GLN A 249 12.36 34.05 27.47
C GLN A 249 12.27 32.96 28.55
N PHE A 250 13.16 31.97 28.49
CA PHE A 250 13.19 30.85 29.44
C PHE A 250 14.62 30.37 29.71
N GLU A 251 14.82 29.78 30.89
CA GLU A 251 16.03 29.04 31.26
C GLU A 251 15.71 27.54 31.28
N GLN A 252 16.65 26.69 30.88
CA GLN A 252 16.46 25.23 30.82
C GLN A 252 17.20 24.52 31.94
N GLN A 253 16.65 23.40 32.41
CA GLN A 253 17.27 22.55 33.46
C GLN A 253 17.67 23.36 34.70
N TYR A 254 16.83 24.33 35.06
CA TYR A 254 17.11 25.25 36.16
C TYR A 254 16.87 24.56 37.50
N SER A 255 17.85 24.58 38.39
CA SER A 255 17.69 24.00 39.73
C SER A 255 17.77 25.09 40.80
N PHE A 256 16.81 25.06 41.73
CA PHE A 256 16.91 25.88 42.93
C PHE A 256 17.84 25.18 43.94
N PRO A 257 18.79 25.90 44.56
CA PRO A 257 19.76 25.29 45.48
C PRO A 257 19.13 24.52 46.65
N ASP A 258 17.92 24.89 47.05
CA ASP A 258 17.14 24.36 48.17
C ASP A 258 16.06 23.33 47.74
N CYS A 259 15.78 23.18 46.44
CA CYS A 259 14.94 22.09 45.93
C CYS A 259 15.81 20.82 45.73
N ARG A 260 15.90 19.96 46.74
CA ARG A 260 16.80 18.78 46.72
C ARG A 260 16.10 17.49 47.15
N TYR A 261 16.50 16.39 46.53
CA TYR A 261 16.25 15.04 47.04
C TYR A 261 17.52 14.44 47.64
N VAL A 262 18.57 14.34 46.82
CA VAL A 262 19.96 14.12 47.24
C VAL A 262 20.80 15.28 46.71
N ASN A 263 20.67 15.51 45.40
CA ASN A 263 21.20 16.68 44.70
C ASN A 263 20.05 17.66 44.37
N PRO A 264 20.38 18.91 43.99
CA PRO A 264 19.40 19.83 43.41
C PRO A 264 18.65 19.20 42.26
N LEU A 265 17.32 19.30 42.31
CA LEU A 265 16.44 18.79 41.27
C LEU A 265 16.24 19.90 40.22
N PRO A 266 16.66 19.69 38.96
CA PRO A 266 16.43 20.64 37.90
C PRO A 266 14.98 20.57 37.43
N PHE A 267 14.41 21.72 37.12
CA PHE A 267 13.16 21.87 36.37
C PHE A 267 13.44 22.06 34.89
N ASP A 268 12.62 21.48 34.01
CA ASP A 268 12.90 21.48 32.58
C ASP A 268 12.94 22.90 32.00
N PHE A 269 11.99 23.75 32.40
CA PHE A 269 11.95 25.16 32.01
C PHE A 269 11.57 26.07 33.19
N LEU A 270 12.27 27.20 33.27
CA LEU A 270 11.94 28.35 34.11
C LEU A 270 11.62 29.55 33.22
N ILE A 271 10.46 30.16 33.42
CA ILE A 271 10.05 31.41 32.76
C ILE A 271 10.01 32.51 33.81
N ARG A 272 10.64 33.66 33.51
CA ARG A 272 10.63 34.85 34.37
C ARG A 272 9.69 35.89 33.80
N ILE A 273 8.68 36.29 34.57
CA ILE A 273 7.74 37.36 34.21
C ILE A 273 7.75 38.40 35.32
N GLY A 274 8.55 39.46 35.11
CA GLY A 274 8.86 40.44 36.16
C GLY A 274 9.59 39.76 37.32
N GLU A 275 9.06 39.93 38.53
CA GLU A 275 9.61 39.29 39.75
C GLU A 275 9.12 37.85 39.97
N ASN A 276 8.21 37.35 39.13
CA ASN A 276 7.60 36.04 39.31
C ASN A 276 8.30 34.97 38.47
N HIS A 277 8.32 33.76 39.02
CA HIS A 277 8.82 32.56 38.37
C HIS A 277 7.65 31.66 37.99
N LEU A 278 7.73 31.04 36.81
CA LEU A 278 6.83 29.96 36.39
C LEU A 278 7.68 28.78 35.96
N LEU A 279 7.27 27.57 36.36
CA LEU A 279 7.99 26.34 36.08
C LEU A 279 7.18 25.46 35.11
N ILE A 280 7.87 24.81 34.19
CA ILE A 280 7.28 23.80 33.30
C ILE A 280 8.11 22.52 33.36
N GLU A 281 7.44 21.38 33.50
CA GLU A 281 7.99 20.03 33.41
C GLU A 281 7.33 19.27 32.25
N PHE A 282 8.10 18.48 31.52
CA PHE A 282 7.62 17.53 30.54
C PHE A 282 7.83 16.09 31.04
N ASN A 283 6.74 15.43 31.40
CA ASN A 283 6.79 14.09 31.96
C ASN A 283 6.65 13.02 30.86
N GLY A 284 7.76 12.32 30.60
CA GLY A 284 7.79 11.13 29.75
C GLY A 284 7.01 9.94 30.33
N GLU A 285 6.87 8.86 29.54
CA GLU A 285 6.17 7.63 29.97
C GLU A 285 6.69 7.06 31.29
N GLN A 286 7.99 7.20 31.56
CA GLN A 286 8.64 6.73 32.79
C GLN A 286 8.12 7.40 34.07
N HIS A 287 7.39 8.52 33.98
CA HIS A 287 6.72 9.14 35.13
C HIS A 287 5.37 8.48 35.45
N TYR A 288 4.84 7.64 34.56
CA TYR A 288 3.50 7.05 34.70
C TYR A 288 3.52 5.52 34.79
N ARG A 289 4.54 4.86 34.23
CA ARG A 289 4.70 3.41 34.27
C ARG A 289 6.17 3.01 34.36
N PRO A 290 6.49 1.82 34.91
CA PRO A 290 7.82 1.26 34.83
C PRO A 290 8.18 1.01 33.37
N VAL A 291 9.28 1.61 32.90
CA VAL A 291 9.79 1.44 31.54
C VAL A 291 11.08 0.63 31.59
N LYS A 292 11.13 -0.47 30.84
CA LYS A 292 12.34 -1.29 30.72
C LYS A 292 13.31 -0.63 29.75
N PHE A 293 14.43 -0.12 30.26
CA PHE A 293 15.56 0.26 29.42
C PHE A 293 16.35 -1.00 29.04
N GLY A 294 16.73 -1.12 27.77
CA GLY A 294 17.30 -2.35 27.20
C GLY A 294 18.45 -2.92 28.03
N GLY A 295 18.25 -4.13 28.58
CA GLY A 295 19.26 -4.90 29.31
C GLY A 295 19.06 -5.06 30.83
N LEU A 296 17.93 -4.63 31.40
CA LEU A 296 17.70 -4.68 32.86
C LEU A 296 16.49 -5.57 33.27
N ASN A 297 16.62 -6.23 34.43
CA ASN A 297 15.63 -7.14 35.05
C ASN A 297 14.42 -6.37 35.62
N ASP A 298 13.26 -7.03 35.70
CA ASP A 298 11.96 -6.43 36.07
C ASP A 298 11.97 -5.69 37.43
N ASN A 299 12.66 -6.22 38.44
CA ASN A 299 12.76 -5.58 39.77
C ASN A 299 13.41 -4.18 39.72
N THR A 300 14.32 -3.94 38.77
CA THR A 300 15.01 -2.64 38.68
C THR A 300 14.13 -1.55 38.05
N ALA A 301 13.11 -1.92 37.28
CA ALA A 301 12.19 -0.97 36.65
C ALA A 301 11.21 -0.37 37.67
N ASP A 302 10.74 -1.17 38.62
CA ASP A 302 9.81 -0.75 39.67
C ASP A 302 10.50 0.12 40.74
N ASP A 303 11.74 -0.21 41.11
CA ASP A 303 12.56 0.62 42.00
C ASP A 303 12.84 1.99 41.36
N THR A 304 13.20 2.01 40.08
CA THR A 304 13.45 3.26 39.33
C THR A 304 12.18 4.11 39.23
N PHE A 305 11.04 3.48 38.98
CA PHE A 305 9.74 4.18 38.93
C PHE A 305 9.39 4.82 40.28
N SER A 306 9.61 4.09 41.37
CA SER A 306 9.37 4.59 42.74
C SER A 306 10.25 5.80 43.07
N GLU A 307 11.52 5.78 42.65
CA GLU A 307 12.44 6.91 42.82
C GLU A 307 12.05 8.14 41.99
N VAL A 308 11.56 7.94 40.75
CA VAL A 308 11.02 9.03 39.92
C VAL A 308 9.82 9.68 40.62
N LYS A 309 8.90 8.89 41.19
CA LYS A 309 7.74 9.42 41.92
C LYS A 309 8.13 10.29 43.12
N LYS A 310 9.09 9.84 43.93
CA LYS A 310 9.57 10.62 45.09
C LYS A 310 10.16 11.97 44.65
N ARG A 311 10.93 12.00 43.56
CA ARG A 311 11.53 13.24 43.03
C ARG A 311 10.46 14.20 42.50
N ASP A 312 9.46 13.68 41.79
CA ASP A 312 8.33 14.49 41.31
C ASP A 312 7.55 15.11 42.47
N GLU A 313 7.35 14.37 43.56
CA GLU A 313 6.70 14.89 44.77
C GLU A 313 7.51 16.01 45.43
N VAL A 314 8.84 15.85 45.53
CA VAL A 314 9.71 16.91 46.06
C VAL A 314 9.59 18.20 45.24
N LYS A 315 9.62 18.09 43.91
CA LYS A 315 9.46 19.24 43.00
C LYS A 315 8.10 19.93 43.17
N LYS A 316 7.01 19.15 43.20
CA LYS A 316 5.65 19.68 43.40
C LYS A 316 5.50 20.39 44.74
N ASN A 317 5.96 19.77 45.82
CA ASN A 317 5.90 20.34 47.16
C ASN A 317 6.73 21.61 47.26
N TYR A 318 7.89 21.65 46.60
CA TYR A 318 8.72 22.86 46.53
C TYR A 318 8.01 24.01 45.82
N ALA A 319 7.40 23.75 44.66
CA ALA A 319 6.65 24.74 43.91
C ALA A 319 5.48 25.31 44.73
N ILE A 320 4.69 24.43 45.37
CA ILE A 320 3.57 24.82 46.24
C ILE A 320 4.06 25.66 47.43
N LYS A 321 5.11 25.20 48.12
CA LYS A 321 5.65 25.87 49.32
C LYS A 321 6.12 27.29 49.02
N ASN A 322 6.71 27.52 47.85
CA ASN A 322 7.25 28.81 47.45
C ASN A 322 6.26 29.66 46.64
N GLY A 323 5.02 29.20 46.44
CA GLY A 323 4.01 29.91 45.66
C GLY A 323 4.40 30.07 44.18
N ILE A 324 5.17 29.13 43.62
CA ILE A 324 5.63 29.15 42.24
C ILE A 324 4.68 28.29 41.39
N PRO A 325 3.97 28.86 40.40
CA PRO A 325 3.14 28.09 39.48
C PRO A 325 3.98 27.03 38.74
N LEU A 326 3.51 25.78 38.76
CA LEU A 326 4.15 24.64 38.10
C LEU A 326 3.18 23.98 37.11
N LEU A 327 3.54 24.00 35.82
CA LEU A 327 2.86 23.29 34.76
C LEU A 327 3.54 21.95 34.49
N ILE A 328 2.78 20.87 34.44
CA ILE A 328 3.28 19.53 34.09
C ILE A 328 2.58 19.09 32.81
N ILE A 329 3.36 18.95 31.74
CA ILE A 329 2.91 18.50 30.41
C ILE A 329 3.20 17.01 30.28
N LYS A 330 2.20 16.22 29.92
CA LYS A 330 2.38 14.77 29.75
C LYS A 330 2.87 14.41 28.36
N TYR A 331 3.50 13.23 28.25
CA TYR A 331 4.01 12.70 26.98
C TYR A 331 2.94 12.47 25.91
N ASP A 332 1.67 12.28 26.29
CA ASP A 332 0.53 12.07 25.40
C ASP A 332 -0.18 13.39 25.01
N GLU A 333 0.29 14.52 25.50
CA GLU A 333 -0.26 15.85 25.23
C GLU A 333 0.54 16.64 24.20
N THR A 334 1.43 15.98 23.45
CA THR A 334 2.40 16.65 22.56
C THR A 334 1.77 17.55 21.51
N ASP A 335 0.56 17.22 21.05
CA ASP A 335 -0.12 17.96 19.99
C ASP A 335 -0.85 19.20 20.53
N ARG A 336 -1.08 19.27 21.84
CA ARG A 336 -1.79 20.37 22.52
C ARG A 336 -0.87 21.27 23.35
N ILE A 337 0.46 21.11 23.23
CA ILE A 337 1.43 21.88 24.02
C ILE A 337 1.20 23.39 23.87
N LEU A 338 0.93 23.87 22.66
CA LEU A 338 0.66 25.29 22.41
C LEU A 338 -0.57 25.80 23.18
N GLU A 339 -1.65 25.02 23.19
CA GLU A 339 -2.89 25.37 23.90
C GLU A 339 -2.64 25.39 25.41
N ILE A 340 -2.03 24.33 25.94
CA ILE A 340 -1.74 24.14 27.37
C ILE A 340 -0.85 25.28 27.91
N ILE A 341 0.22 25.63 27.20
CA ILE A 341 1.12 26.72 27.61
C ILE A 341 0.37 28.06 27.60
N ASN A 342 -0.44 28.34 26.57
CA ASN A 342 -1.20 29.58 26.50
C ASN A 342 -2.25 29.68 27.62
N GLU A 343 -2.98 28.60 27.91
CA GLU A 343 -3.94 28.55 29.02
C GLU A 343 -3.27 28.82 30.35
N PHE A 344 -2.14 28.15 30.62
CA PHE A 344 -1.35 28.35 31.83
C PHE A 344 -0.88 29.79 32.00
N LEU A 345 -0.31 30.39 30.95
CA LEU A 345 0.14 31.79 30.97
C LEU A 345 -1.03 32.77 31.14
N ASN A 346 -2.20 32.47 30.60
CA ASN A 346 -3.38 33.33 30.72
C ASN A 346 -4.00 33.27 32.12
N LEU A 347 -4.03 32.10 32.76
CA LEU A 347 -4.48 31.96 34.15
C LEU A 347 -3.61 32.80 35.09
N GLU A 348 -2.29 32.72 34.94
CA GLU A 348 -1.35 33.49 35.77
C GLU A 348 -1.36 34.99 35.51
N LYS A 349 -1.81 35.43 34.32
CA LYS A 349 -2.08 36.85 34.06
C LYS A 349 -3.37 37.36 34.69
N ARG A 350 -4.36 36.49 34.93
CA ARG A 350 -5.67 36.85 35.52
C ARG A 350 -5.69 36.80 37.05
N ASN A 351 -4.80 36.01 37.65
CA ASN A 351 -4.64 35.87 39.09
C ASN A 351 -3.74 36.97 39.70
N LYS A 352 -3.32 37.96 38.90
CA LYS A 352 -2.62 39.19 39.29
C LYS A 352 -3.51 40.38 38.97
#